data_AF-A0A0C2FJH1-F1
#
_entry.id   AF-A0A0C2FJH1-F1
#
_cell.length_a   1.000
_cell.length_b   1.000
_cell.length_c   1.000
_cell.angle_alpha   90.00
_cell.angle_beta   90.00
_cell.angle_gamma   90.00
#
_symmetry.space_group_name_H-M   'P 1'
#
loop_
_entity.id
_entity.type
_entity.pdbx_description
1 polymer ?
#
loop_
_entity_poly.entity_id
_entity_poly.type
_entity_poly.pdbx_seq_one_letter_code
_entity_poly.pdbx_strand_id
1 'polypeptide(L)'
;MLCNRVRDVIFKQEMTMNLVDSLADPAKCQVIERPAYNSSPEVLDAWQNAANTLAFTYERILQLPSPSFWSSVVYNKTIMQSFDAVLEAIPRRFEIDEYRMVFGWDPSVAMAAGRLYNSALAIFLRVAVYNKKIDSSMQQKLYLEAVRDRGAMPVRRLTSALSFFSGHGQLMVEIARRRGLIDPGFSNDSAKICSELSETISNMEKDATRLVQEFYAREGVAKLRIAKLVDDWFCTIVALCRDGSAIVDILSQAGLLKDTSRYASSIPALVQCVDRLFTTEFIIDVAMTLSDYPLRRLLRLRTQVLQSGIDFYHTVLVRMSRDQKVATILSVLELERFIFLLNEKQNLLEVVEGCQKEQQDYIERALESACESQRTETVRELEKCGLLTFILWLYVITRDIQKRRPWCLLYADDVMLAAETREELEAEVWKDRLLWYRLRLNIAKTEYMEWGAKTEDKTICVDVNDLKKVECFKYL
;
A
#
# COMPACT_ATOMS: atom_id res chain seq x y z
N MET A 1 22.77 -2.31 65.28
CA MET A 1 21.52 -2.63 64.53
C MET A 1 20.81 -1.42 63.91
N LEU A 2 21.02 -0.18 64.38
CA LEU A 2 20.42 1.02 63.75
C LEU A 2 21.13 1.52 62.46
N CYS A 3 22.43 1.27 62.28
CA CYS A 3 23.14 1.66 61.05
C CYS A 3 22.77 0.83 59.80
N ASN A 4 22.30 -0.42 59.96
CA ASN A 4 21.91 -1.25 58.81
C ASN A 4 20.48 -0.93 58.34
N ARG A 5 19.57 -0.53 59.24
CA ARG A 5 18.21 -0.12 58.85
C ARG A 5 18.16 1.19 58.08
N VAL A 6 19.06 2.14 58.37
CA VAL A 6 19.15 3.38 57.58
C VAL A 6 19.77 3.11 56.21
N ARG A 7 20.73 2.17 56.12
CA ARG A 7 21.34 1.77 54.85
C ARG A 7 20.34 0.99 53.98
N ASP A 8 19.47 0.15 54.56
CA ASP A 8 18.41 -0.58 53.85
C ASP A 8 17.21 0.30 53.44
N VAL A 9 16.96 1.41 54.14
CA VAL A 9 15.92 2.38 53.76
C VAL A 9 16.43 3.37 52.69
N ILE A 10 17.73 3.70 52.71
CA ILE A 10 18.36 4.56 51.69
C ILE A 10 18.68 3.77 50.40
N PHE A 11 18.99 2.48 50.47
CA PHE A 11 19.17 1.62 49.28
C PHE A 11 17.86 1.05 48.69
N LYS A 12 16.71 1.30 49.33
CA LYS A 12 15.37 0.99 48.80
C LYS A 12 14.59 2.21 48.31
N GLN A 13 15.24 3.35 48.11
CA GLN A 13 14.81 4.23 47.03
C GLN A 13 15.25 3.54 45.74
N GLU A 14 14.38 2.69 45.19
CA GLU A 14 14.44 2.36 43.77
C GLU A 14 14.71 3.69 43.04
N MET A 15 15.79 3.77 42.27
CA MET A 15 16.11 4.89 41.38
C MET A 15 14.98 4.98 40.33
N THR A 16 13.82 5.49 40.73
CA THR A 16 12.68 5.72 39.86
C THR A 16 13.04 6.87 38.95
N MET A 17 12.94 6.65 37.65
CA MET A 17 13.19 7.68 36.65
C MET A 17 12.26 8.87 36.89
N ASN A 18 12.83 10.06 37.07
CA ASN A 18 12.06 11.30 37.11
C ASN A 18 12.15 11.98 35.75
N LEU A 19 11.00 12.17 35.11
CA LEU A 19 10.89 12.92 33.86
C LEU A 19 10.82 14.41 34.18
N VAL A 20 11.83 15.16 33.76
CA VAL A 20 11.94 16.60 34.04
C VAL A 20 12.37 17.33 32.76
N ASP A 21 11.74 18.47 32.49
CA ASP A 21 12.01 19.28 31.29
C ASP A 21 13.49 19.66 31.13
N SER A 22 14.21 19.89 32.23
CA SER A 22 15.64 20.21 32.20
C SER A 22 16.54 19.11 31.61
N LEU A 23 16.06 17.87 31.52
CA LEU A 23 16.78 16.74 30.91
C LEU A 23 16.44 16.55 29.42
N ALA A 24 15.46 17.31 28.89
CA ALA A 24 15.06 17.23 27.51
C ALA A 24 16.12 17.85 26.59
N ASP A 25 16.45 17.13 25.52
CA ASP A 25 17.32 17.63 24.47
C ASP A 25 16.63 18.78 23.70
N PRO A 26 17.30 19.92 23.52
CA PRO A 26 16.71 21.10 22.88
C PRO A 26 16.69 21.02 21.34
N ALA A 27 16.94 19.83 20.75
CA ALA A 27 16.84 19.62 19.31
C ALA A 27 15.54 20.20 18.74
N LYS A 28 15.64 20.88 17.61
CA LYS A 28 14.47 21.25 16.81
C LYS A 28 14.34 20.25 15.68
N CYS A 29 13.39 19.35 15.79
CA CYS A 29 13.06 18.45 14.69
C CYS A 29 12.20 19.20 13.67
N GLN A 30 12.70 19.30 12.44
CA GLN A 30 11.98 19.95 11.35
C GLN A 30 10.77 19.10 10.91
N VAL A 31 9.67 19.77 10.56
CA VAL A 31 8.51 19.13 9.91
C VAL A 31 8.82 18.98 8.43
N ILE A 32 8.65 17.77 7.92
CA ILE A 32 8.84 17.45 6.50
C ILE A 32 7.46 17.24 5.87
N GLU A 33 7.28 17.78 4.67
CA GLU A 33 6.06 17.62 3.90
C GLU A 33 6.28 16.68 2.72
N ARG A 34 5.17 16.12 2.21
CA ARG A 34 5.18 15.29 1.03
C ARG A 34 5.44 16.15 -0.22
N PRO A 35 6.48 15.87 -1.02
CA PRO A 35 6.72 16.60 -2.26
C PRO A 35 5.57 16.42 -3.26
N ALA A 36 5.28 17.47 -4.02
CA ALA A 36 4.26 17.45 -5.06
C ALA A 36 4.74 16.70 -6.30
N TYR A 37 3.80 16.17 -7.08
CA TYR A 37 4.07 15.58 -8.39
C TYR A 37 4.77 16.61 -9.31
N ASN A 38 5.87 16.20 -9.95
CA ASN A 38 6.75 17.06 -10.77
C ASN A 38 7.42 18.21 -9.99
N SER A 39 7.84 17.97 -8.74
CA SER A 39 8.65 18.93 -7.97
C SER A 39 9.94 19.29 -8.71
N SER A 40 10.38 20.55 -8.62
CA SER A 40 11.64 20.98 -9.24
C SER A 40 12.85 20.31 -8.55
N PRO A 41 13.98 20.17 -9.25
CA PRO A 41 15.19 19.62 -8.64
C PRO A 41 15.61 20.37 -7.37
N GLU A 42 15.44 21.70 -7.30
CA GLU A 42 15.80 22.45 -6.08
C GLU A 42 14.92 22.08 -4.87
N VAL A 43 13.63 21.81 -5.10
CA VAL A 43 12.71 21.37 -4.04
C VAL A 43 13.08 19.97 -3.55
N LEU A 44 13.46 19.08 -4.47
CA LEU A 44 13.89 17.72 -4.13
C LEU A 44 15.21 17.74 -3.33
N ASP A 45 16.15 18.60 -3.72
CA ASP A 45 17.44 18.76 -3.03
C ASP A 45 17.26 19.35 -1.61
N ALA A 46 16.37 20.34 -1.47
CA ALA A 46 16.00 20.89 -0.16
C ALA A 46 15.31 19.83 0.72
N TRP A 47 14.40 19.04 0.15
CA TRP A 47 13.72 17.95 0.85
C TRP A 47 14.71 16.88 1.30
N GLN A 48 15.64 16.48 0.45
CA GLN A 48 16.68 15.49 0.76
C GLN A 48 17.55 15.95 1.93
N ASN A 49 17.98 17.22 1.92
CA ASN A 49 18.77 17.81 3.00
C ASN A 49 18.00 17.83 4.33
N ALA A 50 16.72 18.21 4.29
CA ALA A 50 15.85 18.18 5.46
C ALA A 50 15.66 16.75 6.00
N ALA A 51 15.41 15.77 5.12
CA ALA A 51 15.24 14.37 5.48
C ALA A 51 16.49 13.76 6.13
N ASN A 52 17.67 14.02 5.58
CA ASN A 52 18.93 13.55 6.16
C ASN A 52 19.21 14.21 7.52
N THR A 53 18.97 15.51 7.64
CA THR A 53 19.16 16.24 8.90
C THR A 53 18.24 15.71 10.00
N LEU A 54 16.97 15.46 9.66
CA LEU A 54 16.00 14.90 10.59
C LEU A 54 16.38 13.46 11.00
N ALA A 55 16.80 12.63 10.03
CA ALA A 55 17.25 11.27 10.31
C ALA A 55 18.44 11.24 11.29
N PHE A 56 19.45 12.09 11.05
CA PHE A 56 20.60 12.23 11.97
C PHE A 56 20.18 12.72 13.36
N THR A 57 19.21 13.65 13.41
CA THR A 57 18.68 14.15 14.68
C THR A 57 17.99 13.03 15.46
N TYR A 58 17.20 12.18 14.81
CA TYR A 58 16.61 10.98 15.43
C TYR A 58 17.66 10.01 15.94
N GLU A 59 18.69 9.72 15.15
CA GLU A 59 19.80 8.85 15.58
C GLU A 59 20.51 9.40 16.83
N ARG A 60 20.74 10.72 16.89
CA ARG A 60 21.30 11.37 18.07
C ARG A 60 20.38 11.28 19.28
N ILE A 61 19.08 11.51 19.11
CA ILE A 61 18.08 11.38 20.18
C ILE A 61 18.04 9.94 20.72
N LEU A 62 18.12 8.94 19.83
CA LEU A 62 18.13 7.52 20.21
C LEU A 62 19.34 7.12 21.05
N GLN A 63 20.46 7.84 20.93
CA GLN A 63 21.68 7.60 21.70
C GLN A 63 21.64 8.24 23.11
N LEU A 64 20.61 9.04 23.43
CA LEU A 64 20.48 9.65 24.75
C LEU A 64 20.26 8.59 25.85
N PRO A 65 20.77 8.83 27.07
CA PRO A 65 20.44 7.99 28.23
C PRO A 65 18.92 7.97 28.48
N SER A 66 18.40 6.88 29.05
CA SER A 66 16.95 6.69 29.25
C SER A 66 16.21 7.90 29.85
N PRO A 67 16.70 8.53 30.95
CA PRO A 67 16.00 9.68 31.54
C PRO A 67 15.94 10.89 30.60
N SER A 68 17.03 11.15 29.87
CA SER A 68 17.09 12.25 28.89
C SER A 68 16.23 11.95 27.67
N PHE A 69 16.30 10.73 27.13
CA PHE A 69 15.46 10.30 26.01
C PHE A 69 13.97 10.49 26.31
N TRP A 70 13.49 9.93 27.43
CA TRP A 70 12.08 10.00 27.78
C TRP A 70 11.64 11.42 28.14
N SER A 71 12.52 12.24 28.74
CA SER A 71 12.24 13.66 28.98
C SER A 71 12.13 14.43 27.67
N SER A 72 13.02 14.17 26.69
CA SER A 72 12.95 14.76 25.35
C SER A 72 11.64 14.41 24.67
N VAL A 73 11.29 13.13 24.58
CA VAL A 73 10.07 12.67 23.87
C VAL A 73 8.79 13.26 24.48
N VAL A 74 8.77 13.49 25.80
CA VAL A 74 7.60 14.00 26.52
C VAL A 74 7.50 15.53 26.47
N TYR A 75 8.60 16.26 26.67
CA TYR A 75 8.58 17.71 26.82
C TYR A 75 8.91 18.45 25.53
N ASN A 76 9.73 17.86 24.65
CA ASN A 76 10.02 18.43 23.35
C ASN A 76 8.98 17.98 22.31
N LYS A 77 7.95 18.83 22.14
CA LYS A 77 6.84 18.60 21.20
C LYS A 77 7.30 18.41 19.75
N THR A 78 8.45 18.97 19.35
CA THR A 78 8.90 18.93 17.96
C THR A 78 9.21 17.50 17.49
N ILE A 79 9.67 16.62 18.40
CA ILE A 79 10.06 15.24 18.07
C ILE A 79 8.85 14.44 17.59
N MET A 80 7.76 14.44 18.37
CA MET A 80 6.57 13.67 17.99
C MET A 80 5.77 14.35 16.87
N GLN A 81 5.83 15.67 16.75
CA GLN A 81 5.25 16.39 15.60
C GLN A 81 5.98 16.08 14.30
N SER A 82 7.31 16.05 14.31
CA SER A 82 8.09 15.63 13.13
C SER A 82 7.87 14.16 12.83
N PHE A 83 7.69 13.31 13.85
CA PHE A 83 7.37 11.89 13.65
C PHE A 83 6.02 11.72 12.92
N ASP A 84 4.98 12.44 13.36
CA ASP A 84 3.68 12.43 12.68
C ASP A 84 3.81 12.92 11.23
N ALA A 85 4.59 13.97 10.99
CA ALA A 85 4.85 14.49 9.65
C ALA A 85 5.59 13.47 8.76
N VAL A 86 6.51 12.69 9.33
CA VAL A 86 7.24 11.63 8.59
C VAL A 86 6.28 10.54 8.10
N LEU A 87 5.30 10.14 8.91
CA LEU A 87 4.30 9.12 8.52
C LEU A 87 3.45 9.56 7.31
N GLU A 88 3.27 10.86 7.11
CA GLU A 88 2.54 11.42 5.98
C GLU A 88 3.43 11.80 4.79
N ALA A 89 4.68 12.21 5.06
CA ALA A 89 5.60 12.70 4.04
C ALA A 89 6.30 11.58 3.27
N ILE A 90 6.61 10.46 3.93
CA ILE A 90 7.22 9.30 3.28
C ILE A 90 6.12 8.48 2.60
N PRO A 91 6.29 8.12 1.32
CA PRO A 91 5.33 7.25 0.63
C PRO A 91 5.18 5.90 1.34
N ARG A 92 3.98 5.34 1.32
CA ARG A 92 3.78 3.93 1.66
C ARG A 92 4.32 3.04 0.53
N ARG A 93 4.59 1.77 0.83
CA ARG A 93 5.12 0.80 -0.16
C ARG A 93 4.26 0.67 -1.41
N PHE A 94 2.93 0.79 -1.29
CA PHE A 94 2.02 0.70 -2.43
C PHE A 94 1.98 1.99 -3.26
N GLU A 95 2.50 3.11 -2.73
CA GLU A 95 2.63 4.39 -3.42
C GLU A 95 4.00 4.52 -4.11
N ILE A 96 4.83 3.46 -4.13
CA ILE A 96 6.21 3.52 -4.64
C ILE A 96 6.27 3.84 -6.14
N ASP A 97 5.24 3.46 -6.90
CA ASP A 97 5.14 3.85 -8.30
C ASP A 97 4.78 5.33 -8.45
N GLU A 98 4.03 5.89 -7.50
CA GLU A 98 3.81 7.34 -7.42
C GLU A 98 5.11 8.03 -7.01
N TYR A 99 5.87 7.43 -6.10
CA TYR A 99 7.17 7.94 -5.69
C TYR A 99 8.15 8.01 -6.88
N ARG A 100 8.23 6.97 -7.72
CA ARG A 100 9.01 7.00 -8.97
C ARG A 100 8.59 8.13 -9.92
N MET A 101 7.31 8.50 -9.89
CA MET A 101 6.72 9.55 -10.72
C MET A 101 6.85 10.96 -10.09
N VAL A 102 6.81 11.08 -8.77
CA VAL A 102 6.88 12.34 -8.01
C VAL A 102 8.32 12.83 -7.88
N PHE A 103 9.26 11.92 -7.66
CA PHE A 103 10.66 12.25 -7.37
C PHE A 103 11.58 12.20 -8.59
N GLY A 104 11.09 11.71 -9.73
CA GLY A 104 11.99 11.20 -10.78
C GLY A 104 12.83 10.04 -10.23
N TRP A 105 13.57 9.34 -11.10
CA TRP A 105 14.51 8.32 -10.63
C TRP A 105 15.78 9.02 -10.11
N ASP A 106 15.68 9.75 -9.00
CA ASP A 106 16.83 10.24 -8.24
C ASP A 106 17.11 9.26 -7.07
N PRO A 107 18.16 8.41 -7.19
CA PRO A 107 18.52 7.46 -6.15
C PRO A 107 18.85 8.15 -4.82
N SER A 108 19.30 9.40 -4.84
CA SER A 108 19.78 10.12 -3.67
C SER A 108 18.62 10.53 -2.74
N VAL A 109 17.46 10.88 -3.30
CA VAL A 109 16.25 11.20 -2.54
C VAL A 109 15.62 9.92 -1.98
N ALA A 110 15.60 8.83 -2.76
CA ALA A 110 15.18 7.52 -2.29
C ALA A 110 16.03 7.01 -1.11
N MET A 111 17.35 7.20 -1.16
CA MET A 111 18.25 6.87 -0.05
C MET A 111 17.95 7.71 1.20
N ALA A 112 17.71 9.01 1.06
CA ALA A 112 17.38 9.88 2.19
C ALA A 112 16.04 9.47 2.84
N ALA A 113 15.02 9.19 2.02
CA ALA A 113 13.74 8.67 2.51
C ALA A 113 13.90 7.33 3.25
N GLY A 114 14.73 6.42 2.73
CA GLY A 114 15.03 5.14 3.39
C GLY A 114 15.73 5.31 4.75
N ARG A 115 16.69 6.24 4.86
CA ARG A 115 17.33 6.57 6.14
C ARG A 115 16.34 7.17 7.14
N LEU A 116 15.50 8.08 6.68
CA LEU A 116 14.47 8.70 7.52
C LEU A 116 13.42 7.67 7.97
N TYR A 117 12.99 6.77 7.09
CA TYR A 117 12.10 5.66 7.44
C TYR A 117 12.70 4.78 8.55
N ASN A 118 13.97 4.39 8.41
CA ASN A 118 14.63 3.51 9.38
C ASN A 118 14.85 4.18 10.75
N SER A 119 15.26 5.45 10.74
CA SER A 119 15.43 6.22 11.98
C SER A 119 14.09 6.50 12.67
N ALA A 120 13.03 6.79 11.92
CA ALA A 120 11.68 6.90 12.45
C ALA A 120 11.16 5.56 13.01
N LEU A 121 11.41 4.44 12.34
CA LEU A 121 11.11 3.10 12.87
C LEU A 121 11.82 2.86 14.20
N ALA A 122 13.09 3.26 14.33
CA ALA A 122 13.84 3.10 15.58
C ALA A 122 13.26 3.97 16.72
N ILE A 123 12.87 5.22 16.45
CA ILE A 123 12.12 6.07 17.40
C ILE A 123 10.81 5.39 17.81
N PHE A 124 10.03 4.92 16.83
CA PHE A 124 8.79 4.21 17.08
C PHE A 124 8.99 3.00 17.99
N LEU A 125 9.97 2.13 17.70
CA LEU A 125 10.25 0.95 18.53
C LEU A 125 10.67 1.31 19.95
N ARG A 126 11.48 2.37 20.11
CA ARG A 126 11.96 2.83 21.43
C ARG A 126 10.82 3.38 22.30
N VAL A 127 9.84 4.05 21.70
CA VAL A 127 8.70 4.66 22.42
C VAL A 127 7.52 3.68 22.59
N ALA A 128 7.18 2.90 21.55
CA ALA A 128 6.00 2.04 21.53
C ALA A 128 6.18 0.75 22.35
N VAL A 129 7.42 0.30 22.60
CA VAL A 129 7.71 -0.92 23.35
C VAL A 129 8.24 -0.60 24.73
N TYR A 130 7.46 -0.95 25.76
CA TYR A 130 7.98 -0.96 27.13
C TYR A 130 9.06 -2.03 27.28
N ASN A 131 10.30 -1.61 27.57
CA ASN A 131 11.45 -2.50 27.69
C ASN A 131 12.23 -2.26 28.99
N LYS A 132 11.90 -3.06 30.02
CA LYS A 132 12.56 -3.00 31.33
C LYS A 132 14.07 -3.28 31.30
N LYS A 133 14.59 -3.96 30.26
CA LYS A 133 16.04 -4.20 30.16
C LYS A 133 16.80 -2.95 29.76
N ILE A 134 16.24 -2.18 28.81
CA ILE A 134 16.87 -0.94 28.33
C ILE A 134 16.54 0.21 29.28
N ASP A 135 15.30 0.28 29.78
CA ASP A 135 14.82 1.31 30.70
C ASP A 135 14.55 0.72 32.08
N SER A 136 15.61 0.26 32.76
CA SER A 136 15.50 -0.41 34.06
C SER A 136 14.90 0.46 35.17
N SER A 137 15.08 1.79 35.08
CA SER A 137 14.54 2.79 36.00
C SER A 137 13.11 3.24 35.68
N MET A 138 12.56 2.85 34.52
CA MET A 138 11.22 3.26 34.11
C MET A 138 10.17 2.26 34.63
N GLN A 139 9.33 2.71 35.56
CA GLN A 139 8.18 1.93 36.01
C GLN A 139 7.08 1.89 34.94
N GLN A 140 6.36 0.78 34.86
CA GLN A 140 5.28 0.57 33.87
C GLN A 140 4.20 1.65 33.93
N LYS A 141 3.83 2.11 35.14
CA LYS A 141 2.84 3.19 35.33
C LYS A 141 3.33 4.51 34.73
N LEU A 142 4.59 4.86 34.96
CA LEU A 142 5.21 6.07 34.41
C LEU A 142 5.33 6.00 32.88
N TYR A 143 5.63 4.83 32.34
CA TYR A 143 5.60 4.58 30.89
C TYR A 143 4.22 4.84 30.28
N LEU A 144 3.16 4.32 30.90
CA LEU A 144 1.79 4.56 30.43
C LEU A 144 1.41 6.04 30.49
N GLU A 145 1.78 6.73 31.57
CA GLU A 145 1.55 8.17 31.71
C GLU A 145 2.27 8.95 30.59
N ALA A 146 3.54 8.65 30.33
CA ALA A 146 4.33 9.31 29.29
C ALA A 146 3.73 9.08 27.90
N VAL A 147 3.34 7.84 27.59
CA VAL A 147 2.86 7.48 26.26
C VAL A 147 1.43 7.96 26.00
N ARG A 148 0.53 7.77 26.96
CA ARG A 148 -0.90 8.06 26.81
C ARG A 148 -1.23 9.48 27.23
N ASP A 149 -0.97 9.82 28.49
CA ASP A 149 -1.50 11.04 29.12
C ASP A 149 -0.66 12.26 28.73
N ARG A 150 0.65 12.10 28.56
CA ARG A 150 1.56 13.15 28.06
C ARG A 150 1.70 13.15 26.53
N GLY A 151 1.01 12.24 25.85
CA GLY A 151 0.85 12.27 24.40
C GLY A 151 2.09 11.88 23.58
N ALA A 152 3.04 11.13 24.13
CA ALA A 152 4.20 10.66 23.36
C ALA A 152 3.81 9.61 22.29
N MET A 153 2.88 8.69 22.56
CA MET A 153 2.40 7.72 21.57
C MET A 153 0.94 7.34 21.86
N PRO A 154 -0.02 8.27 21.68
CA PRO A 154 -1.44 8.01 21.87
C PRO A 154 -1.95 6.99 20.85
N VAL A 155 -3.13 6.42 21.10
CA VAL A 155 -3.70 5.31 20.29
C VAL A 155 -3.74 5.63 18.80
N ARG A 156 -4.19 6.84 18.41
CA ARG A 156 -4.23 7.25 16.99
C ARG A 156 -2.85 7.22 16.31
N ARG A 157 -1.83 7.78 16.97
CA ARG A 157 -0.46 7.75 16.45
C ARG A 157 0.07 6.34 16.36
N LEU A 158 -0.19 5.53 17.39
CA LEU A 158 0.21 4.12 17.41
C LEU A 158 -0.44 3.35 16.25
N THR A 159 -1.74 3.52 16.00
CA THR A 159 -2.42 2.85 14.88
C THR A 159 -1.88 3.30 13.52
N SER A 160 -1.63 4.60 13.33
CA SER A 160 -1.02 5.11 12.09
C SER A 160 0.39 4.55 11.89
N ALA A 161 1.22 4.50 12.94
CA ALA A 161 2.55 3.93 12.88
C ALA A 161 2.53 2.42 12.62
N LEU A 162 1.61 1.66 13.25
CA LEU A 162 1.44 0.23 12.98
C LEU A 162 1.07 -0.04 11.52
N SER A 163 0.20 0.80 10.94
CA SER A 163 -0.15 0.72 9.52
C SER A 163 1.05 1.03 8.62
N PHE A 164 1.73 2.14 8.89
CA PHE A 164 2.87 2.62 8.11
C PHE A 164 4.03 1.60 8.10
N PHE A 165 4.32 0.99 9.25
CA PHE A 165 5.37 -0.02 9.42
C PHE A 165 4.87 -1.48 9.25
N SER A 166 3.67 -1.68 8.71
CA SER A 166 3.05 -3.00 8.49
C SER A 166 3.90 -3.96 7.66
N GLY A 167 4.86 -3.46 6.88
CA GLY A 167 5.88 -4.26 6.20
C GLY A 167 6.74 -5.13 7.13
N HIS A 168 6.72 -4.88 8.44
CA HIS A 168 7.32 -5.71 9.49
C HIS A 168 6.26 -6.52 10.27
N GLY A 169 5.29 -7.09 9.56
CA GLY A 169 4.02 -7.63 10.10
C GLY A 169 4.06 -8.24 11.50
N GLN A 170 4.87 -9.29 11.72
CA GLN A 170 4.90 -9.99 13.01
C GLN A 170 5.39 -9.12 14.18
N LEU A 171 6.29 -8.17 13.91
CA LEU A 171 6.78 -7.22 14.91
C LEU A 171 5.65 -6.26 15.31
N MET A 172 4.88 -5.74 14.34
CA MET A 172 3.77 -4.83 14.61
C MET A 172 2.66 -5.50 15.44
N VAL A 173 2.35 -6.76 15.14
CA VAL A 173 1.41 -7.58 15.91
C VAL A 173 1.87 -7.72 17.37
N GLU A 174 3.15 -8.00 17.59
CA GLU A 174 3.69 -8.16 18.95
C GLU A 174 3.70 -6.84 19.73
N ILE A 175 4.00 -5.71 19.07
CA ILE A 175 3.92 -4.37 19.68
C ILE A 175 2.49 -4.08 20.13
N ALA A 176 1.51 -4.28 19.25
CA ALA A 176 0.10 -4.08 19.56
C ALA A 176 -0.36 -4.98 20.71
N ARG A 177 0.01 -6.27 20.68
CA ARG A 177 -0.31 -7.23 21.75
C ARG A 177 0.25 -6.80 23.10
N ARG A 178 1.55 -6.45 23.15
CA ARG A 178 2.19 -5.96 24.39
C ARG A 178 1.54 -4.68 24.88
N ARG A 179 1.18 -3.77 23.98
CA ARG A 179 0.46 -2.56 24.35
C ARG A 179 -0.86 -2.89 25.04
N GLY A 180 -1.66 -3.80 24.48
CA GLY A 180 -2.93 -4.21 25.07
C GLY A 180 -2.81 -4.92 26.43
N LEU A 181 -1.71 -5.64 26.68
CA LEU A 181 -1.44 -6.25 28.00
C LEU A 181 -1.14 -5.21 29.09
N ILE A 182 -0.54 -4.09 28.70
CA ILE A 182 -0.11 -3.03 29.63
C ILE A 182 -1.23 -1.99 29.80
N ASP A 183 -1.98 -1.70 28.74
CA ASP A 183 -3.02 -0.67 28.67
C ASP A 183 -4.39 -1.29 28.35
N PRO A 184 -5.22 -1.59 29.37
CA PRO A 184 -6.54 -2.20 29.15
C PRO A 184 -7.51 -1.35 28.31
N GLY A 185 -7.32 -0.02 28.27
CA GLY A 185 -8.14 0.89 27.46
C GLY A 185 -7.85 0.79 25.95
N PHE A 186 -6.66 0.29 25.59
CA PHE A 186 -6.18 0.26 24.21
C PHE A 186 -7.10 -0.53 23.27
N SER A 187 -7.70 -1.64 23.71
CA SER A 187 -8.61 -2.44 22.87
C SER A 187 -9.88 -1.66 22.50
N ASN A 188 -10.46 -0.92 23.46
CA ASN A 188 -11.67 -0.12 23.22
C ASN A 188 -11.37 1.07 22.30
N ASP A 189 -10.26 1.76 22.52
CA ASP A 189 -9.85 2.89 21.68
C ASP A 189 -9.49 2.43 20.25
N SER A 190 -8.84 1.28 20.12
CA SER A 190 -8.53 0.68 18.81
C SER A 190 -9.80 0.28 18.06
N ALA A 191 -10.78 -0.31 18.76
CA ALA A 191 -12.07 -0.63 18.17
C ALA A 191 -12.81 0.63 17.68
N LYS A 192 -12.74 1.74 18.45
CA LYS A 192 -13.31 3.02 18.05
C LYS A 192 -12.67 3.55 16.77
N ILE A 193 -11.33 3.50 16.66
CA ILE A 193 -10.62 3.91 15.45
C ILE A 193 -11.04 3.08 14.24
N CYS A 194 -11.14 1.75 14.38
CA CYS A 194 -11.62 0.89 13.30
C CYS A 194 -13.08 1.21 12.90
N SER A 195 -13.94 1.58 13.84
CA SER A 195 -15.31 2.03 13.53
C SER A 195 -15.33 3.36 12.77
N GLU A 196 -14.51 4.34 13.19
CA GLU A 196 -14.37 5.63 12.49
C GLU A 196 -13.83 5.43 11.06
N LEU A 197 -12.89 4.49 10.85
CA LEU A 197 -12.39 4.13 9.53
C LEU A 197 -13.50 3.55 8.65
N SER A 198 -14.32 2.63 9.19
CA SER A 198 -15.44 2.04 8.45
C SER A 198 -16.50 3.08 8.06
N GLU A 199 -16.79 4.03 8.96
CA GLU A 199 -17.68 5.17 8.70
C GLU A 199 -17.12 6.10 7.63
N THR A 200 -15.81 6.39 7.68
CA THR A 200 -15.12 7.21 6.67
C THR A 200 -15.25 6.57 5.28
N ILE A 201 -14.99 5.26 5.18
CA ILE A 201 -15.14 4.49 3.93
C ILE A 201 -16.57 4.55 3.40
N SER A 202 -17.58 4.47 4.27
CA SER A 202 -18.99 4.63 3.88
C SER A 202 -19.32 6.04 3.39
N ASN A 203 -18.71 7.07 3.97
CA ASN A 203 -18.89 8.45 3.49
C ASN A 203 -18.21 8.69 2.13
N MET A 204 -17.07 8.04 1.87
CA MET A 204 -16.38 8.12 0.58
C MET A 204 -17.26 7.61 -0.58
N GLU A 205 -18.12 6.61 -0.35
CA GLU A 205 -19.12 6.14 -1.32
C GLU A 205 -20.09 7.25 -1.75
N LYS A 206 -20.58 8.04 -0.77
CA LYS A 206 -21.49 9.17 -1.03
C LYS A 206 -20.77 10.28 -1.80
N ASP A 207 -19.51 10.56 -1.42
CA ASP A 207 -18.68 11.55 -2.11
C ASP A 207 -18.41 11.16 -3.56
N ALA A 208 -18.27 9.86 -3.85
CA ALA A 208 -18.12 9.34 -5.21
C ALA A 208 -19.26 9.77 -6.13
N THR A 209 -20.50 9.61 -5.67
CA THR A 209 -21.70 9.99 -6.43
C THR A 209 -21.74 11.48 -6.69
N ARG A 210 -21.41 12.28 -5.67
CA ARG A 210 -21.36 13.74 -5.76
C ARG A 210 -20.25 14.22 -6.71
N LEU A 211 -19.08 13.61 -6.69
CA LEU A 211 -17.94 13.98 -7.55
C LEU A 211 -18.29 13.81 -9.02
N VAL A 212 -18.90 12.69 -9.41
CA VAL A 212 -19.31 12.46 -10.80
C VAL A 212 -20.37 13.46 -11.25
N GLN A 213 -21.37 13.73 -10.40
CA GLN A 213 -22.41 14.72 -10.70
C GLN A 213 -21.83 16.14 -10.86
N GLU A 214 -20.96 16.56 -9.94
CA GLU A 214 -20.33 17.87 -9.99
C GLU A 214 -19.37 18.02 -11.18
N PHE A 215 -18.73 16.94 -11.62
CA PHE A 215 -17.81 16.96 -12.76
C PHE A 215 -18.54 17.29 -14.07
N TYR A 216 -19.71 16.68 -14.29
CA TYR A 216 -20.52 16.94 -15.48
C TYR A 216 -21.32 18.26 -15.41
N ALA A 217 -21.64 18.74 -14.21
CA ALA A 217 -22.39 19.98 -14.02
C ALA A 217 -21.56 21.28 -14.16
N ARG A 218 -20.23 21.19 -14.11
CA ARG A 218 -19.33 22.36 -14.08
C ARG A 218 -18.51 22.49 -15.35
N GLU A 219 -18.05 23.71 -15.63
CA GLU A 219 -17.21 24.02 -16.78
C GLU A 219 -15.95 24.81 -16.39
N GLY A 220 -14.98 24.89 -17.31
CA GLY A 220 -13.73 25.65 -17.16
C GLY A 220 -12.92 25.29 -15.91
N VAL A 221 -12.43 26.31 -15.19
CA VAL A 221 -11.58 26.13 -13.99
C VAL A 221 -12.28 25.35 -12.88
N ALA A 222 -13.61 25.45 -12.78
CA ALA A 222 -14.38 24.72 -11.78
C ALA A 222 -14.37 23.21 -12.07
N LYS A 223 -14.49 22.82 -13.35
CA LYS A 223 -14.38 21.42 -13.78
C LYS A 223 -12.98 20.85 -13.52
N LEU A 224 -11.94 21.64 -13.81
CA LEU A 224 -10.55 21.27 -13.51
C LEU A 224 -10.33 20.98 -12.02
N ARG A 225 -10.93 21.78 -11.12
CA ARG A 225 -10.86 21.51 -9.68
C ARG A 225 -11.53 20.19 -9.30
N ILE A 226 -12.69 19.88 -9.88
CA ILE A 226 -13.34 18.57 -9.63
C ILE A 226 -12.48 17.42 -10.17
N ALA A 227 -11.87 17.59 -11.34
CA ALA A 227 -10.98 16.58 -11.90
C ALA A 227 -9.80 16.25 -10.97
N LYS A 228 -9.21 17.27 -10.32
CA LYS A 228 -8.18 17.08 -9.28
C LYS A 228 -8.72 16.37 -8.05
N LEU A 229 -9.91 16.74 -7.59
CA LEU A 229 -10.56 16.07 -6.46
C LEU A 229 -10.86 14.60 -6.73
N VAL A 230 -11.15 14.21 -7.98
CA VAL A 230 -11.31 12.79 -8.37
C VAL A 230 -10.00 12.02 -8.15
N ASP A 231 -8.87 12.59 -8.54
CA ASP A 231 -7.56 11.98 -8.30
C ASP A 231 -7.24 11.86 -6.80
N ASP A 232 -7.44 12.94 -6.06
CA ASP A 232 -7.25 12.97 -4.60
C ASP A 232 -8.15 11.93 -3.90
N TRP A 233 -9.39 11.79 -4.37
CA TRP A 233 -10.36 10.82 -3.85
C TRP A 233 -9.89 9.38 -4.09
N PHE A 234 -9.39 9.06 -5.29
CA PHE A 234 -8.80 7.75 -5.57
C PHE A 234 -7.62 7.47 -4.64
N CYS A 235 -6.65 8.39 -4.53
CA CYS A 235 -5.49 8.23 -3.66
C CYS A 235 -5.91 8.01 -2.20
N THR A 236 -6.88 8.80 -1.74
CA THR A 236 -7.42 8.70 -0.36
C THR A 236 -8.04 7.34 -0.10
N ILE A 237 -8.83 6.79 -1.02
CA ILE A 237 -9.44 5.46 -0.83
C ILE A 237 -8.40 4.35 -0.85
N VAL A 238 -7.43 4.40 -1.77
CA VAL A 238 -6.36 3.40 -1.77
C VAL A 238 -5.67 3.39 -0.42
N ALA A 239 -5.33 4.56 0.13
CA ALA A 239 -4.73 4.69 1.45
C ALA A 239 -5.65 4.15 2.55
N LEU A 240 -6.92 4.57 2.60
CA LEU A 240 -7.90 4.12 3.61
C LEU A 240 -8.10 2.60 3.59
N CYS A 241 -8.23 1.98 2.41
CA CYS A 241 -8.43 0.54 2.28
C CYS A 241 -7.17 -0.23 2.69
N ARG A 242 -5.98 0.22 2.26
CA ARG A 242 -4.69 -0.42 2.60
C ARG A 242 -4.38 -0.29 4.09
N ASP A 243 -4.56 0.90 4.64
CA ASP A 243 -4.30 1.17 6.06
C ASP A 243 -5.34 0.49 6.95
N GLY A 244 -6.62 0.55 6.58
CA GLY A 244 -7.70 -0.17 7.25
C GLY A 244 -7.44 -1.67 7.30
N SER A 245 -7.02 -2.26 6.17
CA SER A 245 -6.63 -3.67 6.08
C SER A 245 -5.48 -4.00 7.04
N ALA A 246 -4.38 -3.24 6.99
CA ALA A 246 -3.22 -3.46 7.84
C ALA A 246 -3.56 -3.33 9.33
N ILE A 247 -4.31 -2.30 9.71
CA ILE A 247 -4.69 -2.05 11.11
C ILE A 247 -5.60 -3.16 11.62
N VAL A 248 -6.67 -3.50 10.89
CA VAL A 248 -7.60 -4.56 11.30
C VAL A 248 -6.88 -5.91 11.37
N ASP A 249 -5.99 -6.20 10.42
CA ASP A 249 -5.17 -7.40 10.42
C ASP A 249 -4.29 -7.49 11.69
N ILE A 250 -3.47 -6.47 11.92
CA ILE A 250 -2.51 -6.41 13.04
C ILE A 250 -3.26 -6.55 14.38
N LEU A 251 -4.32 -5.78 14.56
CA LEU A 251 -5.09 -5.78 15.81
C LEU A 251 -5.88 -7.08 16.02
N SER A 252 -6.37 -7.70 14.94
CA SER A 252 -7.01 -9.02 15.00
C SER A 252 -6.01 -10.09 15.47
N GLN A 253 -4.82 -10.16 14.87
CA GLN A 253 -3.76 -11.11 15.30
C GLN A 253 -3.25 -10.85 16.72
N ALA A 254 -3.30 -9.59 17.16
CA ALA A 254 -2.96 -9.22 18.53
C ALA A 254 -4.06 -9.62 19.55
N GLY A 255 -5.23 -10.08 19.10
CA GLY A 255 -6.36 -10.44 19.96
C GLY A 255 -7.11 -9.23 20.51
N LEU A 256 -6.98 -8.06 19.87
CA LEU A 256 -7.55 -6.79 20.35
C LEU A 256 -8.92 -6.48 19.73
N LEU A 257 -9.30 -7.20 18.67
CA LEU A 257 -10.58 -7.09 17.99
C LEU A 257 -11.34 -8.42 18.09
N LYS A 258 -12.62 -8.38 18.48
CA LYS A 258 -13.47 -9.57 18.62
C LYS A 258 -14.24 -9.89 17.35
N ASP A 259 -14.90 -8.87 16.77
CA ASP A 259 -15.66 -9.00 15.54
C ASP A 259 -15.03 -8.10 14.48
N THR A 260 -14.27 -8.71 13.57
CA THR A 260 -13.57 -8.01 12.49
C THR A 260 -14.48 -7.73 11.30
N SER A 261 -15.57 -8.48 11.14
CA SER A 261 -16.48 -8.40 9.99
C SER A 261 -17.11 -7.02 9.84
N ARG A 262 -17.51 -6.43 10.96
CA ARG A 262 -18.12 -5.09 11.03
C ARG A 262 -17.26 -3.96 10.50
N TYR A 263 -15.93 -4.14 10.46
CA TYR A 263 -15.03 -3.08 10.00
C TYR A 263 -14.87 -3.08 8.47
N ALA A 264 -15.18 -4.20 7.82
CA ALA A 264 -15.12 -4.33 6.36
C ALA A 264 -16.51 -4.31 5.69
N SER A 265 -17.59 -4.08 6.43
CA SER A 265 -18.97 -4.15 5.90
C SER A 265 -19.28 -3.10 4.84
N SER A 266 -18.59 -1.96 4.82
CA SER A 266 -18.76 -0.89 3.82
C SER A 266 -17.96 -1.13 2.53
N ILE A 267 -16.99 -2.05 2.54
CA ILE A 267 -16.10 -2.30 1.41
C ILE A 267 -16.83 -2.85 0.17
N PRO A 268 -17.74 -3.84 0.27
CA PRO A 268 -18.43 -4.37 -0.91
C PRO A 268 -19.21 -3.30 -1.66
N ALA A 269 -19.94 -2.44 -0.93
CA ALA A 269 -20.68 -1.33 -1.51
C ALA A 269 -19.75 -0.31 -2.19
N LEU A 270 -18.62 0.03 -1.56
CA LEU A 270 -17.62 0.91 -2.15
C LEU A 270 -17.06 0.36 -3.47
N VAL A 271 -16.66 -0.91 -3.51
CA VAL A 271 -16.11 -1.54 -4.72
C VAL A 271 -17.14 -1.53 -5.86
N GLN A 272 -18.39 -1.87 -5.55
CA GLN A 272 -19.49 -1.83 -6.52
C GLN A 272 -19.77 -0.39 -7.00
N CYS A 273 -19.69 0.59 -6.10
CA CYS A 273 -19.88 2.00 -6.42
C CYS A 273 -18.77 2.52 -7.36
N VAL A 274 -17.51 2.15 -7.09
CA VAL A 274 -16.37 2.55 -7.91
C VAL A 274 -16.52 2.03 -9.34
N ASP A 275 -16.86 0.75 -9.48
CA ASP A 275 -17.03 0.11 -10.78
C ASP A 275 -18.18 0.73 -11.59
N ARG A 276 -19.31 1.00 -10.92
CA ARG A 276 -20.49 1.61 -11.55
C ARG A 276 -20.28 3.06 -11.98
N LEU A 277 -19.63 3.87 -11.15
CA LEU A 277 -19.57 5.32 -11.35
C LEU A 277 -18.33 5.77 -12.14
N PHE A 278 -17.18 5.14 -11.92
CA PHE A 278 -15.91 5.52 -12.56
C PHE A 278 -15.65 4.64 -13.78
N THR A 279 -16.56 4.74 -14.76
CA THR A 279 -16.44 4.05 -16.04
C THR A 279 -15.17 4.48 -16.77
N THR A 280 -14.75 3.68 -17.75
CA THR A 280 -13.56 4.02 -18.56
C THR A 280 -13.76 5.35 -19.29
N GLU A 281 -14.97 5.63 -19.76
CA GLU A 281 -15.36 6.90 -20.37
C GLU A 281 -15.19 8.08 -19.40
N PHE A 282 -15.73 7.96 -18.18
CA PHE A 282 -15.58 9.00 -17.15
C PHE A 282 -14.10 9.29 -16.84
N ILE A 283 -13.28 8.24 -16.71
CA ILE A 283 -11.84 8.40 -16.45
C ILE A 283 -11.15 9.10 -17.62
N ILE A 284 -11.52 8.80 -18.86
CA ILE A 284 -11.00 9.49 -20.04
C ILE A 284 -11.38 10.97 -19.99
N ASP A 285 -12.64 11.32 -19.70
CA ASP A 285 -13.08 12.71 -19.59
C ASP A 285 -12.30 13.49 -18.52
N VAL A 286 -12.08 12.87 -17.36
CA VAL A 286 -11.29 13.46 -16.26
C VAL A 286 -9.84 13.65 -16.69
N ALA A 287 -9.21 12.64 -17.31
CA ALA A 287 -7.85 12.73 -17.81
C ALA A 287 -7.67 13.85 -18.84
N MET A 288 -8.61 13.95 -19.78
CA MET A 288 -8.62 15.01 -20.81
C MET A 288 -8.78 16.40 -20.21
N THR A 289 -9.46 16.52 -19.07
CA THR A 289 -9.63 17.80 -18.36
C THR A 289 -8.35 18.23 -17.63
N LEU A 290 -7.52 17.28 -17.19
CA LEU A 290 -6.37 17.58 -16.34
C LEU A 290 -5.13 18.09 -17.08
N SER A 291 -5.09 18.05 -18.42
CA SER A 291 -4.01 18.57 -19.29
C SER A 291 -2.59 18.20 -18.81
N ASP A 292 -1.94 17.23 -19.46
CA ASP A 292 -0.63 16.64 -19.06
C ASP A 292 -0.70 15.57 -17.95
N TYR A 293 -1.90 15.08 -17.62
CA TYR A 293 -2.06 13.99 -16.68
C TYR A 293 -2.11 12.62 -17.38
N PRO A 294 -1.29 11.63 -16.97
CA PRO A 294 -1.29 10.34 -17.64
C PRO A 294 -2.60 9.59 -17.37
N LEU A 295 -3.43 9.38 -18.40
CA LEU A 295 -4.64 8.52 -18.36
C LEU A 295 -4.36 7.16 -17.71
N ARG A 296 -3.18 6.60 -18.00
CA ARG A 296 -2.67 5.34 -17.41
C ARG A 296 -2.66 5.37 -15.87
N ARG A 297 -2.39 6.53 -15.25
CA ARG A 297 -2.39 6.71 -13.79
C ARG A 297 -3.80 6.62 -13.21
N LEU A 298 -4.78 7.33 -13.76
CA LEU A 298 -6.17 7.25 -13.28
C LEU A 298 -6.76 5.85 -13.45
N LEU A 299 -6.50 5.19 -14.59
CA LEU A 299 -6.91 3.80 -14.81
C LEU A 299 -6.26 2.87 -13.79
N ARG A 300 -4.97 3.05 -13.50
CA ARG A 300 -4.26 2.28 -12.46
C ARG A 300 -4.83 2.53 -11.07
N LEU A 301 -5.12 3.79 -10.73
CA LEU A 301 -5.71 4.17 -9.44
C LEU A 301 -7.09 3.52 -9.25
N ARG A 302 -7.95 3.53 -10.28
CA ARG A 302 -9.21 2.78 -10.25
C ARG A 302 -8.97 1.30 -9.93
N THR A 303 -8.05 0.65 -10.64
CA THR A 303 -7.71 -0.76 -10.38
C THR A 303 -7.17 -0.98 -8.97
N GLN A 304 -6.32 -0.08 -8.47
CA GLN A 304 -5.77 -0.14 -7.12
C GLN A 304 -6.85 0.02 -6.04
N VAL A 305 -7.86 0.87 -6.26
CA VAL A 305 -9.02 0.98 -5.35
C VAL A 305 -9.78 -0.34 -5.29
N LEU A 306 -10.13 -0.93 -6.44
CA LEU A 306 -10.83 -2.22 -6.48
C LEU A 306 -10.01 -3.31 -5.78
N GLN A 307 -8.72 -3.44 -6.12
CA GLN A 307 -7.84 -4.44 -5.51
C GLN A 307 -7.63 -4.23 -4.02
N SER A 308 -7.43 -2.99 -3.56
CA SER A 308 -7.22 -2.70 -2.14
C SER A 308 -8.48 -2.96 -1.31
N GLY A 309 -9.66 -2.69 -1.84
CA GLY A 309 -10.93 -3.09 -1.22
C GLY A 309 -11.05 -4.61 -1.10
N ILE A 310 -10.81 -5.34 -2.20
CA ILE A 310 -10.85 -6.81 -2.19
C ILE A 310 -9.80 -7.40 -1.23
N ASP A 311 -8.57 -6.89 -1.24
CA ASP A 311 -7.50 -7.30 -0.33
C ASP A 311 -7.91 -7.07 1.14
N PHE A 312 -8.55 -5.94 1.45
CA PHE A 312 -9.05 -5.65 2.79
C PHE A 312 -10.12 -6.66 3.19
N TYR A 313 -11.15 -6.84 2.37
CA TYR A 313 -12.23 -7.76 2.70
C TYR A 313 -11.74 -9.21 2.83
N HIS A 314 -10.87 -9.66 1.93
CA HIS A 314 -10.23 -10.98 1.99
C HIS A 314 -9.42 -11.16 3.29
N THR A 315 -8.66 -10.14 3.70
CA THR A 315 -7.88 -10.18 4.95
C THR A 315 -8.77 -10.39 6.17
N VAL A 316 -9.94 -9.76 6.21
CA VAL A 316 -10.94 -9.98 7.24
C VAL A 316 -11.56 -11.38 7.11
N LEU A 317 -11.98 -11.77 5.91
CA LEU A 317 -12.62 -13.05 5.62
C LEU A 317 -11.77 -14.25 6.07
N VAL A 318 -10.46 -14.23 5.82
CA VAL A 318 -9.55 -15.31 6.19
C VAL A 318 -9.55 -15.56 7.71
N ARG A 319 -9.78 -14.52 8.51
CA ARG A 319 -9.71 -14.55 9.99
C ARG A 319 -11.01 -14.91 10.68
N MET A 320 -12.10 -14.98 9.94
CA MET A 320 -13.42 -15.31 10.48
C MET A 320 -13.53 -16.81 10.76
N SER A 321 -14.44 -17.20 11.65
CA SER A 321 -14.82 -18.60 11.79
C SER A 321 -15.53 -19.09 10.53
N ARG A 322 -15.58 -20.39 10.29
CA ARG A 322 -16.21 -20.97 9.10
C ARG A 322 -17.68 -20.54 8.94
N ASP A 323 -18.45 -20.59 10.02
CA ASP A 323 -19.87 -20.19 10.01
C ASP A 323 -20.04 -18.71 9.65
N GLN A 324 -19.15 -17.85 10.18
CA GLN A 324 -19.13 -16.44 9.86
C GLN A 324 -18.76 -16.19 8.39
N LYS A 325 -17.80 -16.93 7.83
CA LYS A 325 -17.41 -16.80 6.40
C LYS A 325 -18.59 -17.06 5.48
N VAL A 326 -19.35 -18.13 5.72
CA VAL A 326 -20.52 -18.48 4.89
C VAL A 326 -21.57 -17.38 4.94
N ALA A 327 -21.97 -16.95 6.15
CA ALA A 327 -22.96 -15.89 6.30
C ALA A 327 -22.53 -14.58 5.61
N THR A 328 -21.24 -14.26 5.70
CA THR A 328 -20.65 -13.04 5.14
C THR A 328 -20.49 -13.10 3.62
N ILE A 329 -20.25 -14.28 3.04
CA ILE A 329 -20.29 -14.49 1.59
C ILE A 329 -21.72 -14.37 1.08
N LEU A 330 -22.67 -15.03 1.75
CA LEU A 330 -24.09 -14.99 1.39
C LEU A 330 -24.63 -13.55 1.37
N SER A 331 -24.21 -12.70 2.32
CA SER A 331 -24.67 -11.30 2.38
C SER A 331 -24.15 -10.40 1.25
N VAL A 332 -23.15 -10.83 0.48
CA VAL A 332 -22.55 -10.03 -0.61
C VAL A 332 -22.70 -10.67 -1.99
N LEU A 333 -23.41 -11.81 -2.11
CA LEU A 333 -23.61 -12.50 -3.38
C LEU A 333 -24.33 -11.65 -4.44
N GLU A 334 -25.21 -10.74 -4.02
CA GLU A 334 -25.94 -9.85 -4.93
C GLU A 334 -25.04 -8.78 -5.57
N LEU A 335 -23.83 -8.56 -5.03
CA LEU A 335 -22.85 -7.61 -5.57
C LEU A 335 -21.97 -8.33 -6.60
N GLU A 336 -22.51 -8.52 -7.81
CA GLU A 336 -21.89 -9.34 -8.87
C GLU A 336 -20.43 -8.97 -9.17
N ARG A 337 -20.10 -7.68 -9.22
CA ARG A 337 -18.72 -7.24 -9.49
C ARG A 337 -17.79 -7.58 -8.34
N PHE A 338 -18.25 -7.31 -7.12
CA PHE A 338 -17.48 -7.55 -5.92
C PHE A 338 -17.20 -9.06 -5.74
N ILE A 339 -18.23 -9.89 -5.88
CA ILE A 339 -18.09 -11.34 -5.72
C ILE A 339 -17.20 -11.94 -6.82
N PHE A 340 -17.29 -11.43 -8.05
CA PHE A 340 -16.39 -11.81 -9.15
C PHE A 340 -14.92 -11.57 -8.79
N LEU A 341 -14.58 -10.34 -8.38
CA LEU A 341 -13.19 -9.98 -8.03
C LEU A 341 -12.71 -10.71 -6.78
N LEU A 342 -13.60 -10.95 -5.81
CA LEU A 342 -13.27 -11.73 -4.61
C LEU A 342 -12.97 -13.19 -4.96
N ASN A 343 -13.73 -13.78 -5.89
CA ASN A 343 -13.50 -15.14 -6.37
C ASN A 343 -12.20 -15.27 -7.18
N GLU A 344 -11.81 -14.25 -7.94
CA GLU A 344 -10.49 -14.20 -8.58
C GLU A 344 -9.36 -14.13 -7.55
N LYS A 345 -9.57 -13.46 -6.41
CA LYS A 345 -8.58 -13.36 -5.33
C LYS A 345 -8.43 -14.67 -4.56
N GLN A 346 -9.55 -15.32 -4.25
CA GLN A 346 -9.61 -16.57 -3.50
C GLN A 346 -10.78 -17.39 -4.01
N ASN A 347 -10.53 -18.65 -4.38
CA ASN A 347 -11.59 -19.57 -4.81
C ASN A 347 -12.63 -19.73 -3.70
N LEU A 348 -13.81 -19.14 -3.88
CA LEU A 348 -14.84 -19.10 -2.84
C LEU A 348 -15.48 -20.47 -2.59
N LEU A 349 -15.48 -21.36 -3.59
CA LEU A 349 -15.97 -22.73 -3.45
C LEU A 349 -15.10 -23.54 -2.48
N GLU A 350 -13.78 -23.33 -2.50
CA GLU A 350 -12.86 -23.92 -1.51
C GLU A 350 -13.10 -23.35 -0.11
N VAL A 351 -13.45 -22.06 0.01
CA VAL A 351 -13.72 -21.42 1.31
C VAL A 351 -14.99 -21.99 1.96
N VAL A 352 -15.99 -22.33 1.16
CA VAL A 352 -17.26 -22.90 1.64
C VAL A 352 -17.31 -24.43 1.57
N GLU A 353 -16.21 -25.08 1.19
CA GLU A 353 -16.11 -26.53 1.15
C GLU A 353 -16.51 -27.09 2.51
N GLY A 354 -17.44 -28.06 2.53
CA GLY A 354 -17.97 -28.73 3.73
C GLY A 354 -18.96 -27.93 4.59
N CYS A 355 -19.56 -26.88 4.03
CA CYS A 355 -20.78 -26.26 4.55
C CYS A 355 -22.02 -27.08 4.13
N GLN A 356 -23.23 -26.63 4.49
CA GLN A 356 -24.45 -27.33 4.06
C GLN A 356 -24.53 -27.35 2.53
N LYS A 357 -24.87 -28.53 1.97
CA LYS A 357 -24.91 -28.73 0.52
C LYS A 357 -25.82 -27.73 -0.20
N GLU A 358 -26.97 -27.42 0.38
CA GLU A 358 -27.91 -26.42 -0.17
C GLU A 358 -27.29 -25.02 -0.27
N GLN A 359 -26.49 -24.61 0.73
CA GLN A 359 -25.81 -23.33 0.72
C GLN A 359 -24.69 -23.31 -0.32
N GLN A 360 -23.95 -24.41 -0.44
CA GLN A 360 -22.89 -24.56 -1.43
C GLN A 360 -23.45 -24.51 -2.86
N ASP A 361 -24.51 -25.28 -3.15
CA ASP A 361 -25.18 -25.30 -4.45
C ASP A 361 -25.81 -23.93 -4.81
N TYR A 362 -26.22 -23.14 -3.82
CA TYR A 362 -26.70 -21.78 -4.03
C TYR A 362 -25.55 -20.81 -4.37
N ILE A 363 -24.46 -20.86 -3.60
CA ILE A 363 -23.27 -20.04 -3.81
C ILE A 363 -22.66 -20.33 -5.19
N GLU A 364 -22.51 -21.61 -5.56
CA GLU A 364 -21.97 -22.02 -6.85
C GLU A 364 -22.78 -21.44 -8.02
N ARG A 365 -24.11 -21.60 -8.02
CA ARG A 365 -24.97 -21.04 -9.07
C ARG A 365 -24.91 -19.52 -9.14
N ALA A 366 -24.89 -18.83 -7.99
CA ALA A 366 -24.77 -17.38 -7.95
C ALA A 366 -23.41 -16.91 -8.49
N LEU A 367 -22.32 -17.61 -8.16
CA LEU A 367 -20.98 -17.33 -8.66
C LEU A 367 -20.88 -17.56 -10.17
N GLU A 368 -21.42 -18.66 -10.69
CA GLU A 368 -21.44 -18.94 -12.13
C GLU A 368 -22.17 -17.84 -12.89
N SER A 369 -23.36 -17.46 -12.40
CA SER A 369 -24.16 -16.37 -12.98
C SER A 369 -23.40 -15.03 -12.96
N ALA A 370 -22.78 -14.67 -11.83
CA ALA A 370 -22.01 -13.44 -11.71
C ALA A 370 -20.77 -13.46 -12.62
N CYS A 371 -20.06 -14.58 -12.72
CA CYS A 371 -18.91 -14.73 -13.60
C CYS A 371 -19.29 -14.63 -15.08
N GLU A 372 -20.41 -15.21 -15.49
CA GLU A 372 -20.91 -15.11 -16.86
C GLU A 372 -21.31 -13.66 -17.19
N SER A 373 -22.09 -13.02 -16.32
CA SER A 373 -22.48 -11.61 -16.42
C SER A 373 -21.24 -10.70 -16.60
N GLN A 374 -20.26 -10.81 -15.70
CA GLN A 374 -19.06 -9.96 -15.72
C GLN A 374 -18.15 -10.20 -16.93
N ARG A 375 -18.02 -11.46 -17.40
CA ARG A 375 -17.28 -11.76 -18.64
C ARG A 375 -17.97 -11.16 -19.86
N THR A 376 -19.30 -11.28 -19.96
CA THR A 376 -20.04 -10.72 -21.09
C THR A 376 -19.95 -9.19 -21.13
N GLU A 377 -20.01 -8.52 -19.99
CA GLU A 377 -19.86 -7.06 -19.93
C GLU A 377 -18.43 -6.63 -20.30
N THR A 378 -17.42 -7.34 -19.81
CA THR A 378 -16.02 -7.08 -20.17
C THR A 378 -15.81 -7.23 -21.69
N VAL A 379 -16.39 -8.27 -22.31
CA VAL A 379 -16.34 -8.46 -23.76
C VAL A 379 -17.00 -7.30 -24.49
N ARG A 380 -18.21 -6.89 -24.08
CA ARG A 380 -18.90 -5.73 -24.69
C ARG A 380 -18.09 -4.44 -24.59
N GLU A 381 -17.48 -4.16 -23.45
CA GLU A 381 -16.63 -2.99 -23.27
C GLU A 381 -15.39 -3.03 -24.17
N LEU A 382 -14.76 -4.21 -24.30
CA LEU A 382 -13.63 -4.40 -25.21
C LEU A 382 -14.06 -4.24 -26.69
N GLU A 383 -15.25 -4.69 -27.07
CA GLU A 383 -15.82 -4.50 -28.40
C GLU A 383 -16.08 -3.02 -28.70
N LYS A 384 -16.72 -2.29 -27.77
CA LYS A 384 -16.96 -0.85 -27.91
C LYS A 384 -15.66 -0.06 -28.08
N CYS A 385 -14.61 -0.44 -27.36
CA CYS A 385 -13.31 0.21 -27.45
C CYS A 385 -12.50 -0.21 -28.69
N GLY A 386 -12.99 -1.13 -29.54
CA GLY A 386 -12.23 -1.71 -30.64
C GLY A 386 -11.04 -2.57 -30.22
N LEU A 387 -10.92 -2.85 -28.92
CA LEU A 387 -9.81 -3.58 -28.30
C LEU A 387 -10.02 -5.10 -28.36
N LEU A 388 -11.26 -5.59 -28.42
CA LEU A 388 -11.50 -7.03 -28.50
C LEU A 388 -10.82 -7.64 -29.73
N THR A 389 -10.99 -7.00 -30.89
CA THR A 389 -10.36 -7.42 -32.14
C THR A 389 -8.85 -7.38 -32.03
N PHE A 390 -8.28 -6.34 -31.40
CA PHE A 390 -6.84 -6.22 -31.20
C PHE A 390 -6.30 -7.32 -30.26
N ILE A 391 -6.96 -7.58 -29.14
CA ILE A 391 -6.57 -8.62 -28.18
C ILE A 391 -6.69 -10.02 -28.79
N LEU A 392 -7.78 -10.32 -29.49
CA LEU A 392 -7.97 -11.59 -30.19
C LEU A 392 -6.94 -11.75 -31.31
N TRP A 393 -6.62 -10.68 -32.03
CA TRP A 393 -5.60 -10.69 -33.07
C TRP A 393 -4.21 -10.93 -32.48
N LEU A 394 -3.84 -10.24 -31.40
CA LEU A 394 -2.62 -10.49 -30.63
C LEU A 394 -2.56 -11.93 -30.08
N TYR A 395 -3.67 -12.47 -29.57
CA TYR A 395 -3.75 -13.85 -29.10
C TYR A 395 -3.52 -14.86 -30.23
N VAL A 396 -4.09 -14.62 -31.41
CA VAL A 396 -3.87 -15.45 -32.60
C VAL A 396 -2.42 -15.38 -33.06
N ILE A 397 -1.84 -14.18 -33.11
CA ILE A 397 -0.44 -13.95 -33.50
C ILE A 397 0.51 -14.63 -32.52
N THR A 398 0.35 -14.39 -31.23
CA THR A 398 1.20 -14.99 -30.19
C THR A 398 1.09 -16.51 -30.20
N ARG A 399 -0.12 -17.08 -30.32
CA ARG A 399 -0.30 -18.53 -30.47
C ARG A 399 0.36 -19.10 -31.73
N ASP A 400 0.39 -18.35 -32.83
CA ASP A 400 1.04 -18.79 -34.07
C ASP A 400 2.57 -18.66 -33.99
N ILE A 401 3.08 -17.62 -33.34
CA ILE A 401 4.52 -17.45 -33.02
C ILE A 401 4.98 -18.53 -32.03
N GLN A 402 4.17 -18.90 -31.04
CA GLN A 402 4.48 -19.92 -30.02
C GLN A 402 4.66 -21.34 -30.58
N LYS A 403 4.29 -21.61 -31.84
CA LYS A 403 4.24 -22.97 -32.39
C LYS A 403 5.60 -23.63 -32.70
N ARG A 404 6.72 -23.02 -32.31
CA ARG A 404 8.06 -23.65 -32.15
C ARG A 404 8.93 -22.66 -31.36
N ARG A 405 9.83 -23.17 -30.51
CA ARG A 405 10.87 -22.40 -29.78
C ARG A 405 11.32 -21.20 -30.65
N PRO A 406 11.33 -19.94 -30.16
CA PRO A 406 11.35 -19.43 -28.78
C PRO A 406 9.98 -19.31 -28.06
N TRP A 407 10.01 -19.16 -26.74
CA TRP A 407 8.85 -18.96 -25.86
C TRP A 407 8.39 -17.50 -25.88
N CYS A 408 7.08 -17.24 -25.98
CA CYS A 408 6.54 -15.89 -26.12
C CYS A 408 5.56 -15.55 -24.98
N LEU A 409 5.79 -14.44 -24.26
CA LEU A 409 4.90 -13.87 -23.24
C LEU A 409 4.35 -12.52 -23.72
N LEU A 410 3.05 -12.29 -23.54
CA LEU A 410 2.40 -11.01 -23.85
C LEU A 410 2.24 -10.19 -22.57
N TYR A 411 2.65 -8.92 -22.61
CA TYR A 411 2.32 -7.94 -21.58
C TYR A 411 1.84 -6.64 -22.23
N ALA A 412 0.52 -6.39 -22.20
CA ALA A 412 -0.12 -5.24 -22.84
C ALA A 412 0.24 -5.10 -24.33
N ASP A 413 1.02 -4.08 -24.69
CA ASP A 413 1.52 -3.77 -26.04
C ASP A 413 2.90 -4.39 -26.36
N ASP A 414 3.55 -5.03 -25.39
CA ASP A 414 4.89 -5.60 -25.52
C ASP A 414 4.85 -7.14 -25.68
N VAL A 415 5.65 -7.65 -26.62
CA VAL A 415 5.82 -9.08 -26.89
C VAL A 415 7.24 -9.48 -26.50
N MET A 416 7.38 -10.36 -25.51
CA MET A 416 8.68 -10.88 -25.08
C MET A 416 8.96 -12.23 -25.75
N LEU A 417 10.12 -12.37 -26.40
CA LEU A 417 10.64 -13.64 -26.91
C LEU A 417 11.80 -14.11 -26.01
N ALA A 418 11.75 -15.36 -25.58
CA ALA A 418 12.78 -15.99 -24.76
C ALA A 418 13.28 -17.28 -25.43
N ALA A 419 14.61 -17.40 -25.56
CA ALA A 419 15.29 -18.53 -26.18
C ALA A 419 16.40 -19.05 -25.26
N GLU A 420 16.78 -20.32 -25.41
CA GLU A 420 17.90 -20.91 -24.66
C GLU A 420 19.25 -20.49 -25.27
N THR A 421 19.26 -20.22 -26.58
CA THR A 421 20.46 -19.82 -27.32
C THR A 421 20.24 -18.51 -28.08
N ARG A 422 21.34 -17.80 -28.35
CA ARG A 422 21.31 -16.57 -29.15
C ARG A 422 20.84 -16.85 -30.58
N GLU A 423 21.31 -17.96 -31.17
CA GLU A 423 21.00 -18.34 -32.54
C GLU A 423 19.51 -18.63 -32.73
N GLU A 424 18.83 -19.16 -31.70
CA GLU A 424 17.37 -19.32 -31.69
C GLU A 424 16.64 -17.98 -31.68
N LEU A 425 17.16 -16.98 -30.96
CA LEU A 425 16.56 -15.63 -30.94
C LEU A 425 16.85 -14.85 -32.22
N GLU A 426 18.00 -15.06 -32.85
CA GLU A 426 18.37 -14.44 -34.14
C GLU A 426 17.72 -15.13 -35.35
N ALA A 427 17.01 -16.25 -35.14
CA ALA A 427 16.38 -17.00 -36.22
C ALA A 427 15.31 -16.20 -36.98
N GLU A 428 15.24 -16.38 -38.29
CA GLU A 428 14.28 -15.69 -39.18
C GLU A 428 12.82 -16.15 -38.98
N VAL A 429 12.58 -17.27 -38.30
CA VAL A 429 11.26 -17.92 -38.22
C VAL A 429 10.19 -17.02 -37.60
N TRP A 430 10.50 -16.31 -36.50
CA TRP A 430 9.55 -15.41 -35.86
C TRP A 430 9.43 -14.08 -36.62
N LYS A 431 10.47 -13.65 -37.35
CA LYS A 431 10.45 -12.46 -38.20
C LYS A 431 9.52 -12.65 -39.39
N ASP A 432 9.64 -13.78 -40.09
CA ASP A 432 8.75 -14.14 -41.19
C ASP A 432 7.28 -14.19 -40.75
N ARG A 433 7.03 -14.69 -39.54
CA ARG A 433 5.69 -14.73 -38.94
C ARG A 433 5.18 -13.32 -38.61
N LEU A 434 5.99 -12.46 -38.01
CA LEU A 434 5.61 -11.06 -37.78
C LEU A 434 5.30 -10.35 -39.11
N LEU A 435 6.15 -10.55 -40.12
CA LEU A 435 5.97 -9.97 -41.45
C LEU A 435 4.70 -10.49 -42.14
N TRP A 436 4.38 -11.78 -41.97
CA TRP A 436 3.13 -12.38 -42.44
C TRP A 436 1.89 -11.70 -41.86
N TYR A 437 1.94 -11.34 -40.58
CA TYR A 437 0.90 -10.55 -39.90
C TYR A 437 1.01 -9.04 -40.17
N ARG A 438 1.90 -8.62 -41.08
CA ARG A 438 2.21 -7.21 -41.39
C ARG A 438 2.68 -6.40 -40.17
N LEU A 439 3.18 -7.07 -39.15
CA LEU A 439 3.84 -6.45 -38.01
C LEU A 439 5.30 -6.18 -38.34
N ARG A 440 5.80 -5.03 -37.87
CA ARG A 440 7.20 -4.66 -38.01
C ARG A 440 7.80 -4.45 -36.62
N LEU A 441 8.94 -5.07 -36.39
CA LEU A 441 9.71 -4.85 -35.18
C LEU A 441 10.33 -3.45 -35.23
N ASN A 442 10.13 -2.66 -34.18
CA ASN A 442 10.82 -1.39 -34.04
C ASN A 442 12.13 -1.60 -33.31
N ILE A 443 13.21 -1.85 -34.06
CA ILE A 443 14.55 -2.15 -33.53
C ILE A 443 15.01 -1.09 -32.51
N ALA A 444 14.68 0.19 -32.74
CA ALA A 444 15.06 1.28 -31.83
C ALA A 444 14.36 1.22 -30.46
N LYS A 445 13.24 0.50 -30.35
CA LYS A 445 12.49 0.32 -29.11
C LYS A 445 12.59 -1.11 -28.55
N THR A 446 13.23 -2.03 -29.27
CA THR A 446 13.41 -3.42 -28.83
C THR A 446 14.65 -3.53 -27.95
N GLU A 447 14.49 -4.13 -26.79
CA GLU A 447 15.55 -4.36 -25.81
C GLU A 447 15.71 -5.86 -25.56
N TYR A 448 16.91 -6.30 -25.17
CA TYR A 448 17.16 -7.70 -24.79
C TYR A 448 17.88 -7.81 -23.45
N MET A 449 17.66 -8.92 -22.75
CA MET A 449 18.29 -9.25 -21.48
C MET A 449 18.83 -10.67 -21.54
N GLU A 450 19.96 -10.92 -20.88
CA GLU A 450 20.55 -12.25 -20.74
C GLU A 450 20.47 -12.71 -19.29
N TRP A 451 20.08 -13.96 -19.07
CA TRP A 451 20.04 -14.58 -17.74
C TRP A 451 21.11 -15.69 -17.66
N GLY A 452 22.15 -15.51 -16.84
CA GLY A 452 23.23 -16.50 -16.67
C GLY A 452 24.65 -15.92 -16.78
N ALA A 453 25.63 -16.78 -17.07
CA ALA A 453 27.04 -16.37 -17.22
C ALA A 453 27.17 -15.35 -18.36
N LYS A 454 27.68 -14.15 -18.04
CA LYS A 454 27.84 -13.06 -18.99
C LYS A 454 28.82 -13.46 -20.09
N THR A 455 28.38 -13.48 -21.34
CA THR A 455 29.28 -13.55 -22.50
C THR A 455 29.75 -12.14 -22.78
N GLU A 456 31.04 -11.83 -22.58
CA GLU A 456 31.50 -10.42 -22.52
C GLU A 456 31.55 -9.66 -23.86
N ASP A 457 31.38 -10.29 -25.03
CA ASP A 457 31.66 -9.60 -26.31
C ASP A 457 30.66 -9.81 -27.45
N LYS A 458 29.41 -10.20 -27.16
CA LYS A 458 28.45 -10.59 -28.21
C LYS A 458 27.06 -9.96 -28.01
N THR A 459 26.73 -8.96 -28.83
CA THR A 459 25.41 -8.30 -28.91
C THR A 459 24.45 -9.08 -29.79
N ILE A 460 23.16 -9.13 -29.46
CA ILE A 460 22.15 -9.77 -30.31
C ILE A 460 21.84 -8.85 -31.51
N CYS A 461 21.95 -9.40 -32.73
CA CYS A 461 21.75 -8.65 -33.97
C CYS A 461 20.41 -9.03 -34.61
N VAL A 462 19.58 -8.03 -34.91
CA VAL A 462 18.35 -8.20 -35.69
C VAL A 462 18.42 -7.27 -36.91
N ASP A 463 18.30 -7.85 -38.10
CA ASP A 463 18.33 -7.13 -39.39
C ASP A 463 19.55 -6.21 -39.50
N VAL A 464 20.73 -6.75 -39.14
CA VAL A 464 22.05 -6.09 -39.19
C VAL A 464 22.23 -4.98 -38.13
N ASN A 465 21.25 -4.75 -37.26
CA ASN A 465 21.35 -3.78 -36.16
C ASN A 465 21.47 -4.47 -34.81
N ASP A 466 22.34 -3.93 -33.96
CA ASP A 466 22.49 -4.40 -32.58
C ASP A 466 21.32 -3.94 -31.72
N LEU A 467 20.71 -4.88 -31.00
CA LEU A 467 19.69 -4.57 -30.01
C LEU A 467 20.31 -3.95 -28.75
N LYS A 468 19.55 -3.08 -28.08
CA LYS A 468 19.99 -2.50 -26.82
C LYS A 468 19.91 -3.55 -25.69
N LYS A 469 21.04 -3.84 -25.06
CA LYS A 469 21.10 -4.70 -23.86
C LYS A 469 20.60 -3.93 -22.63
N VAL A 470 19.73 -4.55 -21.83
CA VAL A 470 19.25 -3.99 -20.56
C VAL A 470 19.50 -4.96 -19.40
N GLU A 471 19.72 -4.41 -18.20
CA GLU A 471 19.92 -5.20 -16.99
C GLU A 471 18.62 -5.67 -16.34
N CYS A 472 17.51 -4.98 -16.62
CA CYS A 472 16.15 -5.35 -16.21
C CYS A 472 15.14 -4.80 -17.22
N PHE A 473 14.05 -5.53 -17.43
CA PHE A 473 12.91 -5.00 -18.20
C PHE A 473 12.05 -4.13 -17.28
N LYS A 474 11.25 -3.23 -17.86
CA LYS A 474 10.34 -2.37 -17.08
C LYS A 474 9.26 -3.15 -16.32
N TYR A 475 9.05 -4.43 -16.66
CA TYR A 475 7.93 -5.26 -16.20
C TYR A 475 8.36 -6.61 -15.58
N LEU A 476 9.66 -6.90 -15.52
CA LEU A 476 10.26 -8.06 -14.86
C LEU A 476 11.24 -7.55 -13.81
#